data_AF-A0A0M3K875-F1
#
_entry.id   AF-A0A0M3K875-F1
#
_cell.length_a   1.000
_cell.length_b   1.000
_cell.length_c   1.000
_cell.angle_alpha   90.00
_cell.angle_beta   90.00
_cell.angle_gamma   90.00
#
_symmetry.space_group_name_H-M   'P 1'
#
loop_
_entity.id
_entity.type
_entity.pdbx_description
1 polymer ?
#
loop_
_entity_poly.entity_id
_entity_poly.type
_entity_poly.pdbx_seq_one_letter_code
_entity_poly.pdbx_strand_id
1 'polypeptide(L)'
;MAHSPLRMFSDYHERPVLACGQGPTRDIAVKLGFRDVTTVDDLRTLLPELDVVDVRRRRIQPHKLLDHGFYPLESILLLGEPLNWESALQLIIDVLTTNGLKEFKSNKVSYPHIPVFASNLDLFWMGDSAVPIPRFGHGIFLTCLEQLYKKMTGQEIRYKAITGKPTEVTYLYASELIEEQAEKMNLPPPRKVFVLGDNKETDILGANLFEHHLQTGDKGRFDKCDLTDLRKNFNAFNKYVCLILFPIYSQAHSFPCYTHLSS
;
A
#
# COMPACT_ATOMS: atom_id res chain seq x y z
N MET A 1 -8.92 13.19 -3.16
CA MET A 1 -7.63 12.97 -2.49
C MET A 1 -7.90 12.04 -1.32
N ALA A 2 -7.55 10.76 -1.43
CA ALA A 2 -7.67 9.85 -0.31
C ALA A 2 -6.51 10.14 0.66
N HIS A 3 -6.83 10.56 1.87
CA HIS A 3 -5.85 10.64 2.94
C HIS A 3 -5.46 9.18 3.32
N SER A 4 -4.18 8.91 3.55
CA SER A 4 -3.72 7.56 3.92
C SER A 4 -3.55 7.45 5.43
N PRO A 5 -3.87 6.28 6.05
CA PRO A 5 -3.62 6.03 7.48
C PRO A 5 -2.15 6.20 7.89
N LEU A 6 -1.23 6.29 6.93
CA LEU A 6 0.17 6.61 7.17
C LEU A 6 0.38 7.92 7.95
N ARG A 7 -0.59 8.85 7.93
CA ARG A 7 -0.57 10.08 8.75
C ARG A 7 -0.56 9.84 10.26
N MET A 8 -0.99 8.65 10.70
CA MET A 8 -1.04 8.29 12.12
C MET A 8 0.33 7.91 12.70
N PHE A 9 1.37 7.78 11.87
CA PHE A 9 2.72 7.35 12.29
C PHE A 9 3.66 8.54 12.56
N SER A 10 3.19 9.49 13.36
CA SER A 10 3.90 10.74 13.69
C SER A 10 5.31 10.53 14.25
N ASP A 11 5.55 9.44 14.97
CA ASP A 11 6.86 9.07 15.52
C ASP A 11 7.96 8.88 14.45
N TYR A 12 7.57 8.74 13.18
CA TYR A 12 8.45 8.54 12.03
C TYR A 12 8.53 9.74 11.09
N HIS A 13 7.71 10.76 11.29
CA HIS A 13 7.60 11.90 10.35
C HIS A 13 8.85 12.78 10.29
N GLU A 14 9.60 12.88 11.39
CA GLU A 14 10.84 13.64 11.46
C GLU A 14 12.09 12.83 11.07
N ARG A 15 11.94 11.52 10.80
CA ARG A 15 13.07 10.63 10.53
C ARG A 15 13.36 10.57 9.02
N PRO A 16 14.64 10.45 8.61
CA PRO A 16 14.98 10.25 7.20
C PRO A 16 14.29 8.99 6.64
N VAL A 17 13.51 9.16 5.57
CA VAL A 17 12.72 8.08 4.96
C VAL A 17 13.08 7.90 3.50
N LEU A 18 13.23 6.63 3.09
CA LEU A 18 13.27 6.28 1.67
C LEU A 18 11.84 6.10 1.17
N ALA A 19 11.40 6.94 0.25
CA ALA A 19 10.09 6.81 -0.39
C ALA A 19 10.21 6.18 -1.78
N CYS A 20 9.39 5.16 -2.02
CA CYS A 20 9.30 4.44 -3.29
C CYS A 20 7.86 4.44 -3.80
N GLY A 21 7.66 4.72 -5.08
CA GLY A 21 6.36 4.72 -5.72
C GLY A 21 6.42 5.38 -7.09
N GLN A 22 5.26 5.45 -7.75
CA GLN A 22 5.10 6.12 -9.04
C GLN A 22 4.47 7.51 -8.89
N GLY A 23 4.94 8.46 -9.69
CA GLY A 23 4.44 9.84 -9.71
C GLY A 23 5.20 10.75 -8.74
N PRO A 24 4.55 11.79 -8.18
CA PRO A 24 5.20 12.76 -7.30
C PRO A 24 5.39 12.19 -5.88
N THR A 25 6.20 11.12 -5.77
CA THR A 25 6.42 10.32 -4.55
C THR A 25 6.82 11.19 -3.35
N ARG A 26 7.71 12.16 -3.57
CA ARG A 26 8.13 13.13 -2.54
C ARG A 26 6.95 13.94 -2.01
N ASP A 27 6.15 14.53 -2.90
CA ASP A 27 5.01 15.37 -2.51
C ASP A 27 3.95 14.56 -1.76
N ILE A 28 3.73 13.30 -2.17
CA ILE A 28 2.82 12.39 -1.49
C ILE A 28 3.33 12.12 -0.07
N ALA A 29 4.61 11.74 0.10
CA ALA A 29 5.20 11.50 1.41
C ALA A 29 5.12 12.74 2.33
N VAL A 30 5.42 13.94 1.80
CA VAL A 30 5.31 15.21 2.55
C VAL A 30 3.87 15.49 2.96
N LYS A 31 2.89 15.26 2.08
CA LYS A 31 1.46 15.39 2.42
C LYS A 31 1.01 14.38 3.48
N LEU A 32 1.71 13.27 3.65
CA LEU A 32 1.48 12.30 4.72
C LEU A 32 2.16 12.68 6.04
N GLY A 33 3.05 13.68 6.04
CA GLY A 33 3.69 14.23 7.22
C GLY A 33 5.19 13.97 7.29
N PHE A 34 5.75 13.14 6.41
CA PHE A 34 7.20 12.88 6.36
C PHE A 34 7.96 14.10 5.87
N ARG A 35 8.94 14.57 6.65
CA ARG A 35 9.66 15.82 6.37
C ARG A 35 10.96 15.60 5.62
N ASP A 36 11.76 14.63 6.07
CA ASP A 36 13.04 14.29 5.44
C ASP A 36 12.90 13.10 4.49
N VAL A 37 12.48 13.40 3.26
CA VAL A 37 12.18 12.40 2.24
C VAL A 37 13.34 12.29 1.25
N THR A 38 13.85 11.08 1.07
CA THR A 38 14.71 10.70 -0.06
C THR A 38 13.92 9.74 -0.93
N THR A 39 13.77 10.03 -2.23
CA THR A 39 13.14 9.08 -3.16
C THR A 39 14.17 8.08 -3.69
N VAL A 40 13.70 6.97 -4.27
CA VAL A 40 14.57 6.02 -4.98
C VAL A 40 15.39 6.71 -6.08
N ASP A 41 14.80 7.68 -6.80
CA ASP A 41 15.51 8.45 -7.83
C ASP A 41 16.56 9.41 -7.24
N ASP A 42 16.29 9.99 -6.08
CA ASP A 42 17.29 10.80 -5.36
C ASP A 42 18.46 9.91 -4.95
N LEU A 43 18.18 8.74 -4.35
CA LEU A 43 19.21 7.80 -3.92
C LEU A 43 20.08 7.34 -5.08
N ARG A 44 19.47 7.03 -6.23
CA ARG A 44 20.17 6.71 -7.48
C ARG A 44 21.06 7.85 -7.98
N THR A 45 20.64 9.10 -7.79
CA THR A 45 21.40 10.27 -8.23
C THR A 45 22.55 10.59 -7.28
N LEU A 46 22.33 10.40 -5.98
CA LEU A 46 23.30 10.66 -4.91
C LEU A 46 24.38 9.57 -4.83
N LEU A 47 24.01 8.30 -5.04
CA LEU A 47 24.88 7.12 -4.91
C LEU A 47 24.77 6.23 -6.17
N PRO A 48 25.21 6.72 -7.33
CA PRO A 48 24.97 6.03 -8.60
C PRO A 48 25.76 4.72 -8.74
N GLU A 49 26.78 4.49 -7.92
CA GLU A 49 27.51 3.22 -7.82
C GLU A 49 26.66 2.06 -7.31
N LEU A 50 25.53 2.33 -6.64
CA LEU A 50 24.62 1.29 -6.15
C LEU A 50 23.68 0.78 -7.26
N ASP A 51 23.40 1.60 -8.26
CA ASP A 51 22.48 1.28 -9.34
C ASP A 51 23.21 0.93 -10.65
N VAL A 52 23.96 -0.16 -10.58
CA VAL A 52 24.73 -0.73 -11.70
C VAL A 52 24.02 -1.88 -12.41
N VAL A 53 22.75 -2.12 -12.09
CA VAL A 53 21.92 -3.16 -12.72
C VAL A 53 21.70 -2.81 -14.20
N ASP A 54 21.44 -1.54 -14.51
CA ASP A 54 21.44 -1.02 -15.88
C ASP A 54 22.89 -0.85 -16.37
N VAL A 55 23.29 -1.66 -17.36
CA VAL A 55 24.64 -1.65 -17.95
C VAL A 55 25.06 -0.26 -18.44
N ARG A 56 24.10 0.55 -18.90
CA ARG A 56 24.37 1.92 -19.39
C ARG A 56 24.85 2.84 -18.27
N ARG A 57 24.48 2.55 -17.01
CA ARG A 57 24.84 3.33 -15.82
C ARG A 57 26.17 2.91 -15.19
N ARG A 58 26.79 1.80 -15.64
CA ARG A 58 28.08 1.28 -15.12
C ARG A 58 29.31 2.14 -15.44
N ARG A 59 29.15 3.29 -16.10
CA ARG A 59 30.27 4.12 -16.64
C ARG A 59 30.70 5.25 -15.72
N ILE A 60 30.69 5.04 -14.41
CA ILE A 60 30.97 6.10 -13.44
C ILE A 60 32.34 5.84 -12.81
N GLN A 61 33.27 6.78 -13.00
CA GLN A 61 34.48 6.81 -12.19
C GLN A 61 34.05 7.03 -10.73
N PRO A 62 34.55 6.27 -9.75
CA PRO A 62 34.11 6.40 -8.37
C PRO A 62 34.35 7.84 -7.91
N HIS A 63 33.28 8.61 -7.73
CA HIS A 63 33.36 9.83 -6.95
C HIS A 63 33.70 9.42 -5.51
N LYS A 64 34.53 10.22 -4.82
CA LYS A 64 34.85 9.96 -3.42
C LYS A 64 33.54 9.91 -2.63
N LEU A 65 33.26 8.78 -1.97
CA LEU A 65 32.10 8.50 -1.12
C LEU A 65 31.80 9.55 -0.02
N LEU A 66 32.68 10.53 0.18
CA LEU A 66 32.79 11.38 1.36
C LEU A 66 32.57 12.85 0.98
N ASP A 67 31.36 13.21 0.56
CA ASP A 67 30.77 14.56 0.79
C ASP A 67 29.29 14.66 0.33
N HIS A 68 28.54 13.56 0.27
CA HIS A 68 27.21 13.57 -0.35
C HIS A 68 26.10 14.19 0.51
N GLY A 69 26.40 14.64 1.74
CA GLY A 69 25.39 15.19 2.65
C GLY A 69 24.27 14.19 3.00
N PHE A 70 24.54 12.88 2.85
CA PHE A 70 23.57 11.82 3.03
C PHE A 70 23.43 11.45 4.50
N TYR A 71 22.21 11.55 5.03
CA TYR A 71 21.86 11.07 6.36
C TYR A 71 21.38 9.62 6.27
N PRO A 72 21.81 8.73 7.18
CA PRO A 72 21.34 7.35 7.19
C PRO A 72 19.81 7.27 7.23
N LEU A 73 19.25 6.45 6.34
CA LEU A 73 17.81 6.25 6.26
C LEU A 73 17.32 5.45 7.48
N GLU A 74 16.23 5.89 8.09
CA GLU A 74 15.67 5.25 9.28
C GLU A 74 14.37 4.49 9.01
N SER A 75 13.77 4.67 7.84
CA SER A 75 12.56 3.95 7.44
C SER A 75 12.39 3.90 5.92
N ILE A 76 11.53 3.00 5.45
CA ILE A 76 11.14 2.87 4.05
C ILE A 76 9.63 3.03 3.92
N LEU A 77 9.19 3.84 2.97
CA LEU A 77 7.79 4.12 2.65
C LEU A 77 7.49 3.67 1.21
N LEU A 78 6.77 2.57 1.07
CA LEU A 78 6.34 1.98 -0.20
C LEU A 78 4.92 2.47 -0.51
N LEU A 79 4.83 3.48 -1.39
CA LEU A 79 3.59 4.18 -1.74
C LEU A 79 2.87 3.60 -2.97
N GLY A 80 3.53 2.72 -3.72
CA GLY A 80 3.04 2.14 -4.96
C GLY A 80 4.16 1.44 -5.72
N GLU A 81 3.82 0.77 -6.82
CA GLU A 81 4.81 0.17 -7.72
C GLU A 81 5.67 1.27 -8.37
N PRO A 82 7.01 1.18 -8.29
CA PRO A 82 7.88 2.12 -9.00
C PRO A 82 8.00 1.72 -10.48
N LEU A 83 8.58 2.59 -11.30
CA LEU A 83 9.17 2.20 -12.58
C LEU A 83 10.57 1.60 -12.34
N ASN A 84 11.11 0.87 -13.32
CA ASN A 84 12.45 0.28 -13.25
C ASN A 84 12.64 -0.60 -12.01
N TRP A 85 11.81 -1.66 -11.91
CA TRP A 85 11.75 -2.53 -10.74
C TRP A 85 13.11 -3.10 -10.37
N GLU A 86 13.96 -3.42 -11.33
CA GLU A 86 15.30 -3.93 -11.08
C GLU A 86 16.17 -2.95 -10.28
N SER A 87 16.06 -1.65 -10.60
CA SER A 87 16.80 -0.58 -9.92
C SER A 87 16.21 -0.35 -8.51
N ALA A 88 14.87 -0.27 -8.41
CA ALA A 88 14.19 -0.05 -7.14
C ALA A 88 14.37 -1.20 -6.14
N LEU A 89 14.24 -2.45 -6.62
CA LEU A 89 14.44 -3.65 -5.80
C LEU A 89 15.88 -3.71 -5.25
N GLN A 90 16.88 -3.46 -6.11
CA GLN A 90 18.29 -3.40 -5.68
C GLN A 90 18.49 -2.38 -4.55
N LEU A 91 18.10 -1.14 -4.78
CA LEU A 91 18.33 -0.04 -3.82
C LEU A 91 17.56 -0.24 -2.50
N ILE A 92 16.32 -0.74 -2.55
CA ILE A 92 15.55 -1.01 -1.33
C ILE A 92 16.19 -2.16 -0.54
N ILE A 93 16.63 -3.23 -1.20
CA ILE A 93 17.31 -4.35 -0.54
C ILE A 93 18.63 -3.88 0.08
N ASP A 94 19.40 -3.05 -0.63
CA ASP A 94 20.63 -2.48 -0.10
C ASP A 94 20.35 -1.68 1.18
N VAL A 95 19.33 -0.82 1.17
CA VAL A 95 18.93 -0.04 2.34
C VAL A 95 18.48 -0.93 3.51
N LEU A 96 17.72 -1.99 3.25
CA LEU A 96 17.29 -2.95 4.27
C LEU A 96 18.46 -3.71 4.89
N THR A 97 19.35 -4.24 4.04
CA THR A 97 20.45 -5.11 4.47
C THR A 97 21.57 -4.34 5.18
N THR A 98 21.74 -3.06 4.83
CA THR A 98 22.75 -2.16 5.42
C THR A 98 22.21 -1.31 6.58
N ASN A 99 20.92 -1.46 6.93
CA ASN A 99 20.25 -0.71 7.99
C ASN A 99 20.30 0.81 7.76
N GLY A 100 19.87 1.24 6.57
CA GLY A 100 19.80 2.66 6.20
C GLY A 100 20.98 3.20 5.42
N LEU A 101 21.79 2.31 4.80
CA LEU A 101 23.07 2.60 4.16
C LEU A 101 24.03 3.34 5.08
N LYS A 102 24.35 2.76 6.24
CA LYS A 102 25.36 3.27 7.18
C LYS A 102 26.79 3.00 6.67
N GLU A 103 27.01 3.47 5.44
CA GLU A 103 28.22 3.46 4.62
C GLU A 103 28.68 2.04 4.22
N PHE A 104 27.69 1.20 3.87
CA PHE A 104 27.83 -0.05 3.10
C PHE A 104 28.39 -1.27 3.86
N LYS A 105 27.87 -1.48 5.06
CA LYS A 105 28.24 -2.52 6.03
C LYS A 105 28.34 -3.96 5.47
N SER A 106 29.38 -4.70 5.87
CA SER A 106 29.93 -5.86 5.14
C SER A 106 29.85 -7.27 5.78
N ASN A 107 29.37 -7.48 7.01
CA ASN A 107 29.50 -8.82 7.66
C ASN A 107 28.25 -9.43 8.34
N LYS A 108 27.16 -8.68 8.59
CA LYS A 108 25.91 -9.28 9.13
C LYS A 108 24.69 -8.41 8.82
N VAL A 109 23.65 -9.03 8.25
CA VAL A 109 22.34 -8.41 8.01
C VAL A 109 21.73 -8.02 9.36
N SER A 110 21.31 -6.75 9.50
CA SER A 110 20.60 -6.29 10.69
C SER A 110 19.18 -6.86 10.67
N TYR A 111 18.80 -7.58 11.73
CA TYR A 111 17.44 -8.05 11.91
C TYR A 111 16.95 -7.79 13.34
N PRO A 112 15.76 -7.18 13.53
CA PRO A 112 14.87 -6.64 12.48
C PRO A 112 15.56 -5.53 11.66
N HIS A 113 15.21 -5.45 10.38
CA HIS A 113 15.65 -4.36 9.49
C HIS A 113 14.95 -3.05 9.87
N ILE A 114 15.34 -1.92 9.24
CA ILE A 114 14.65 -0.65 9.46
C ILE A 114 13.14 -0.76 9.16
N PRO A 115 12.28 -0.01 9.87
CA PRO A 115 10.84 -0.03 9.66
C PRO A 115 10.42 0.17 8.20
N VAL A 116 9.56 -0.72 7.70
CA VAL A 116 8.96 -0.64 6.36
C VAL A 116 7.47 -0.39 6.47
N PHE A 117 7.00 0.61 5.74
CA PHE A 117 5.59 0.96 5.60
C PHE A 117 5.16 0.69 4.15
N ALA A 118 4.01 0.05 3.95
CA ALA A 118 3.45 -0.19 2.62
C ALA A 118 2.01 0.34 2.54
N SER A 119 1.63 0.95 1.42
CA SER A 119 0.34 1.64 1.30
C SER A 119 -0.74 0.90 0.52
N ASN A 120 -0.38 -0.15 -0.21
CA ASN A 120 -1.32 -0.97 -0.96
C ASN A 120 -0.82 -2.41 -1.07
N LEU A 121 -1.70 -3.39 -0.95
CA LEU A 121 -1.41 -4.81 -1.16
C LEU A 121 -2.06 -5.40 -2.41
N ASP A 122 -2.80 -4.61 -3.19
CA ASP A 122 -3.48 -5.09 -4.38
C ASP A 122 -2.46 -5.73 -5.35
N LEU A 123 -2.60 -7.05 -5.55
CA LEU A 123 -1.78 -7.81 -6.49
C LEU A 123 -2.05 -7.36 -7.93
N PHE A 124 -3.32 -7.10 -8.23
CA PHE A 124 -3.77 -6.75 -9.55
C PHE A 124 -4.73 -5.57 -9.51
N TRP A 125 -4.74 -4.82 -10.60
CA TRP A 125 -5.77 -3.84 -10.89
C TRP A 125 -6.32 -4.08 -12.30
N MET A 126 -7.59 -3.71 -12.49
CA MET A 126 -8.23 -3.79 -13.80
C MET A 126 -7.85 -2.56 -14.62
N GLY A 127 -7.18 -2.81 -15.75
CA GLY A 127 -6.83 -1.78 -16.72
C GLY A 127 -8.04 -1.19 -17.45
N ASP A 128 -7.76 -0.40 -18.47
CA ASP A 128 -8.76 0.12 -19.41
C ASP A 128 -9.72 -1.00 -19.84
N SER A 129 -11.02 -0.68 -19.93
CA SER A 129 -12.08 -1.61 -20.32
C SER A 129 -11.85 -2.24 -21.70
N ALA A 130 -11.02 -1.61 -22.54
CA ALA A 130 -10.59 -2.16 -23.81
C ALA A 130 -9.67 -3.40 -23.69
N VAL A 131 -9.02 -3.63 -22.55
CA VAL A 131 -8.14 -4.78 -22.34
C VAL A 131 -8.51 -5.55 -21.07
N PRO A 132 -9.30 -6.64 -21.17
CA PRO A 132 -9.81 -7.40 -20.02
C PRO A 132 -8.75 -8.35 -19.43
N ILE A 133 -7.53 -7.86 -19.24
CA ILE A 133 -6.42 -8.61 -18.65
C ILE A 133 -5.90 -7.83 -17.44
N PRO A 134 -5.88 -8.43 -16.24
CA PRO A 134 -5.38 -7.78 -15.03
C PRO A 134 -3.94 -7.27 -15.20
N ARG A 135 -3.66 -6.10 -14.64
CA ARG A 135 -2.32 -5.49 -14.61
C ARG A 135 -1.71 -5.67 -13.23
N PHE A 136 -0.38 -5.83 -13.18
CA PHE A 136 0.32 -5.94 -11.90
C PHE A 136 0.17 -4.63 -11.13
N GLY A 137 -0.25 -4.77 -9.87
CA GLY A 137 -0.29 -3.68 -8.90
C GLY A 137 0.88 -3.77 -7.92
N HIS A 138 0.83 -2.90 -6.91
CA HIS A 138 1.85 -2.79 -5.89
C HIS A 138 2.13 -4.11 -5.16
N GLY A 139 1.12 -4.94 -4.92
CA GLY A 139 1.28 -6.22 -4.22
C GLY A 139 2.21 -7.21 -4.92
N ILE A 140 2.29 -7.18 -6.26
CA ILE A 140 3.24 -8.02 -7.01
C ILE A 140 4.67 -7.51 -6.80
N PHE A 141 4.87 -6.19 -6.79
CA PHE A 141 6.16 -5.60 -6.46
C PHE A 141 6.62 -5.98 -5.04
N LEU A 142 5.73 -5.88 -4.06
CA LEU A 142 6.00 -6.29 -2.67
C LEU A 142 6.37 -7.78 -2.59
N THR A 143 5.64 -8.64 -3.31
CA THR A 143 5.96 -10.07 -3.39
C THR A 143 7.37 -10.30 -3.93
N CYS A 144 7.76 -9.61 -5.01
CA CYS A 144 9.11 -9.72 -5.55
C CYS A 144 10.17 -9.27 -4.53
N LEU A 145 9.94 -8.13 -3.86
CA LEU A 145 10.84 -7.59 -2.83
C LEU A 145 11.03 -8.57 -1.67
N GLU A 146 9.94 -9.14 -1.16
CA GLU A 146 9.95 -10.12 -0.07
C GLU A 146 10.72 -11.38 -0.44
N GLN A 147 10.47 -11.93 -1.63
CA GLN A 147 11.14 -13.15 -2.10
C GLN A 147 12.63 -12.92 -2.31
N LEU A 148 13.03 -11.78 -2.88
CA LEU A 148 14.43 -11.43 -3.05
C LEU A 148 15.13 -11.24 -1.71
N TYR A 149 14.53 -10.46 -0.80
CA TYR A 149 15.09 -10.24 0.54
C TYR A 149 15.25 -11.56 1.32
N LYS A 150 14.24 -12.43 1.29
CA LYS A 150 14.29 -13.77 1.91
C LYS A 150 15.38 -14.64 1.30
N LYS A 151 15.51 -14.63 -0.02
CA LYS A 151 16.54 -15.41 -0.70
C LYS A 151 17.96 -14.93 -0.42
N MET A 152 18.14 -13.62 -0.24
CA MET A 152 19.45 -13.02 0.05
C MET A 152 19.86 -13.13 1.52
N THR A 153 18.90 -13.01 2.45
CA THR A 153 19.18 -12.86 3.89
C THR A 153 18.76 -14.05 4.73
N GLY A 154 17.91 -14.94 4.19
CA GLY A 154 17.23 -15.98 4.94
C GLY A 154 16.13 -15.47 5.88
N GLN A 155 15.84 -14.18 5.90
CA GLN A 155 14.87 -13.53 6.80
C GLN A 155 13.66 -12.99 6.04
N GLU A 156 12.52 -12.88 6.71
CA GLU A 156 11.31 -12.29 6.13
C GLU A 156 11.22 -10.79 6.41
N ILE A 157 10.68 -10.02 5.45
CA ILE A 157 10.39 -8.60 5.64
C ILE A 157 9.25 -8.46 6.67
N ARG A 158 9.48 -7.65 7.70
CA ARG A 158 8.47 -7.29 8.70
C ARG A 158 7.99 -5.87 8.45
N TYR A 159 6.77 -5.74 7.96
CA TYR A 159 6.13 -4.44 7.82
C TYR A 159 5.78 -3.87 9.19
N LYS A 160 6.24 -2.63 9.45
CA LYS A 160 5.84 -1.87 10.63
C LYS A 160 4.36 -1.53 10.54
N ALA A 161 3.90 -1.14 9.35
CA ALA A 161 2.49 -1.05 9.04
C ALA A 161 2.24 -1.32 7.56
N ILE A 162 1.10 -1.93 7.31
CA ILE A 162 0.51 -2.04 5.99
C ILE A 162 -0.78 -1.23 6.07
N THR A 163 -0.90 -0.23 5.21
CA THR A 163 -2.12 0.52 4.98
C THR A 163 -2.70 0.12 3.63
N GLY A 164 -3.95 0.48 3.37
CA GLY A 164 -4.70 -0.02 2.23
C GLY A 164 -5.60 -1.19 2.63
N LYS A 165 -6.62 -1.44 1.81
CA LYS A 165 -7.57 -2.54 2.02
C LYS A 165 -6.81 -3.88 1.97
N PRO A 166 -7.20 -4.91 2.75
CA PRO A 166 -8.34 -4.99 3.66
C PRO A 166 -8.02 -4.58 5.12
N THR A 167 -7.00 -3.75 5.38
CA THR A 167 -6.48 -3.55 6.75
C THR A 167 -7.39 -2.71 7.65
N GLU A 168 -7.41 -3.03 8.95
CA GLU A 168 -8.26 -2.38 9.97
C GLU A 168 -8.04 -0.88 10.03
N VAL A 169 -6.76 -0.48 10.03
CA VAL A 169 -6.37 0.93 10.09
C VAL A 169 -6.93 1.73 8.91
N THR A 170 -7.15 1.09 7.75
CA THR A 170 -7.73 1.75 6.58
C THR A 170 -9.22 2.00 6.77
N TYR A 171 -9.95 1.05 7.33
CA TYR A 171 -11.39 1.19 7.56
C TYR A 171 -11.71 2.05 8.77
N LEU A 172 -10.90 1.99 9.85
CA LEU A 172 -10.99 2.93 10.97
C LEU A 172 -10.81 4.36 10.49
N TYR A 173 -9.75 4.60 9.72
CA TYR A 173 -9.48 5.93 9.18
C TYR A 173 -10.57 6.40 8.21
N ALA A 174 -11.11 5.50 7.39
CA ALA A 174 -12.26 5.83 6.54
C ALA A 174 -13.50 6.20 7.37
N SER A 175 -13.75 5.52 8.49
CA SER A 175 -14.85 5.84 9.42
C SER A 175 -14.70 7.24 10.01
N GLU A 176 -13.50 7.60 10.50
CA GLU A 176 -13.21 8.95 11.01
C GLU A 176 -13.48 10.03 9.94
N LEU A 177 -13.01 9.81 8.70
CA LEU A 177 -13.25 10.75 7.61
C LEU A 177 -14.74 10.90 7.26
N ILE A 178 -15.50 9.81 7.31
CA ILE A 178 -16.95 9.82 7.06
C ILE A 178 -17.67 10.62 8.16
N GLU A 179 -17.28 10.46 9.42
CA GLU A 179 -17.81 11.22 10.55
C GLU A 179 -17.48 12.71 10.44
N GLU A 180 -16.22 13.06 10.19
CA GLU A 180 -15.81 14.45 9.95
C GLU A 180 -16.59 15.09 8.79
N GLN A 181 -16.86 14.33 7.74
CA GLN A 181 -17.63 14.82 6.59
C GLN A 181 -19.11 15.02 6.95
N ALA A 182 -19.71 14.14 7.76
CA ALA A 182 -21.07 14.30 8.26
C ALA A 182 -21.17 15.57 9.13
N GLU A 183 -20.20 15.81 10.01
CA GLU A 183 -20.13 17.02 10.83
C GLU A 183 -20.04 18.29 9.98
N LYS A 184 -19.16 18.32 8.96
CA LYS A 184 -19.05 19.45 8.03
C LYS A 184 -20.35 19.74 7.28
N MET A 185 -21.18 18.72 7.08
CA MET A 185 -22.50 18.82 6.45
C MET A 185 -23.64 19.10 7.43
N ASN A 186 -23.35 19.25 8.73
CA ASN A 186 -24.35 19.33 9.81
C ASN A 186 -25.31 18.13 9.83
N LEU A 187 -24.81 16.94 9.52
CA LEU A 187 -25.54 15.68 9.58
C LEU A 187 -25.10 14.87 10.81
N PRO A 188 -25.99 14.04 11.39
CA PRO A 188 -25.57 13.09 12.41
C PRO A 188 -24.62 12.04 11.83
N PRO A 189 -23.76 11.41 12.66
CA PRO A 189 -22.93 10.29 12.24
C PRO A 189 -23.75 9.18 11.59
N PRO A 190 -23.30 8.61 10.46
CA PRO A 190 -24.08 7.64 9.72
C PRO A 190 -24.19 6.32 10.49
N ARG A 191 -25.42 5.79 10.58
CA ARG A 191 -25.69 4.50 11.23
C ARG A 191 -25.29 3.29 10.39
N LYS A 192 -25.12 3.47 9.08
CA LYS A 192 -24.78 2.42 8.11
C LYS A 192 -23.86 3.01 7.05
N VAL A 193 -22.80 2.27 6.74
CA VAL A 193 -21.86 2.58 5.68
C VAL A 193 -21.85 1.42 4.70
N PHE A 194 -21.99 1.71 3.41
CA PHE A 194 -21.90 0.70 2.35
C PHE A 194 -20.55 0.85 1.64
N VAL A 195 -19.81 -0.25 1.57
CA VAL A 195 -18.52 -0.31 0.89
C VAL A 195 -18.76 -0.93 -0.48
N LEU A 196 -18.53 -0.14 -1.53
CA LEU A 196 -18.67 -0.57 -2.92
C LEU A 196 -17.28 -0.80 -3.49
N GLY A 197 -16.99 -2.01 -3.95
CA GLY A 197 -15.70 -2.36 -4.52
C GLY A 197 -15.76 -3.61 -5.40
N ASP A 198 -14.78 -3.73 -6.27
CA ASP A 198 -14.69 -4.77 -7.31
C ASP A 198 -13.80 -5.94 -6.89
N ASN A 199 -12.91 -5.74 -5.92
CA ASN A 199 -11.99 -6.77 -5.46
C ASN A 199 -12.50 -7.48 -4.19
N LYS A 200 -12.82 -8.76 -4.32
CA LYS A 200 -13.31 -9.59 -3.20
C LYS A 200 -12.29 -9.74 -2.07
N GLU A 201 -11.01 -9.83 -2.40
CA GLU A 201 -9.95 -10.08 -1.42
C GLU A 201 -9.47 -8.81 -0.72
N THR A 202 -9.87 -7.61 -1.19
CA THR A 202 -9.51 -6.34 -0.54
C THR A 202 -10.73 -5.54 -0.09
N ASP A 203 -11.62 -5.13 -1.01
CA ASP A 203 -12.81 -4.35 -0.69
C ASP A 203 -13.81 -5.09 0.18
N ILE A 204 -14.25 -6.26 -0.29
CA ILE A 204 -15.32 -7.02 0.35
C ILE A 204 -14.81 -7.64 1.66
N LEU A 205 -13.61 -8.24 1.61
CA LEU A 205 -12.97 -8.79 2.80
C LEU A 205 -12.76 -7.70 3.88
N GLY A 206 -12.21 -6.55 3.51
CA GLY A 206 -11.94 -5.47 4.47
C GLY A 206 -13.21 -4.93 5.12
N ALA A 207 -14.29 -4.76 4.35
CA ALA A 207 -15.58 -4.31 4.87
C ALA A 207 -16.17 -5.30 5.90
N ASN A 208 -16.11 -6.59 5.60
CA ASN A 208 -16.62 -7.64 6.49
C ASN A 208 -15.78 -7.77 7.77
N LEU A 209 -14.46 -7.67 7.65
CA LEU A 209 -13.57 -7.68 8.81
C LEU A 209 -13.84 -6.48 9.73
N PHE A 210 -14.08 -5.30 9.15
CA PHE A 210 -14.42 -4.11 9.91
C PHE A 210 -15.79 -4.19 10.57
N GLU A 211 -16.81 -4.73 9.89
CA GLU A 211 -18.11 -5.01 10.52
C GLU A 211 -17.95 -5.94 11.73
N HIS A 212 -17.20 -7.03 11.58
CA HIS A 212 -16.94 -7.96 12.67
C HIS A 212 -16.27 -7.27 13.85
N HIS A 213 -15.26 -6.44 13.61
CA HIS A 213 -14.59 -5.63 14.63
C HIS A 213 -15.56 -4.72 15.39
N LEU A 214 -16.47 -4.03 14.69
CA LEU A 214 -17.48 -3.18 15.31
C LEU A 214 -18.47 -3.98 16.19
N GLN A 215 -18.78 -5.22 15.81
CA GLN A 215 -19.71 -6.08 16.56
C GLN A 215 -19.07 -6.70 17.81
N THR A 216 -17.81 -7.12 17.72
CA THR A 216 -17.13 -7.80 18.82
C THR A 216 -16.41 -6.84 19.77
N GLY A 217 -16.15 -5.60 19.35
CA GLY A 217 -15.36 -4.64 20.11
C GLY A 217 -13.89 -5.05 20.30
N ASP A 218 -13.43 -6.03 19.52
CA ASP A 218 -12.11 -6.64 19.66
C ASP A 218 -11.04 -5.66 19.17
N LYS A 219 -10.20 -5.18 20.09
CA LYS A 219 -9.10 -4.26 19.75
C LYS A 219 -7.89 -5.07 19.32
N GLY A 220 -7.65 -5.18 18.01
CA GLY A 220 -6.44 -5.79 17.49
C GLY A 220 -6.45 -5.91 15.98
N ARG A 221 -5.24 -5.73 15.40
CA ARG A 221 -5.01 -5.95 13.96
C ARG A 221 -5.67 -7.25 13.51
N PHE A 222 -6.34 -7.20 12.36
CA PHE A 222 -6.93 -8.36 11.68
C PHE A 222 -5.98 -9.56 11.52
N ASP A 223 -4.67 -9.38 11.74
CA ASP A 223 -3.60 -10.37 11.86
C ASP A 223 -3.90 -11.58 12.77
N LYS A 224 -4.90 -11.52 13.66
CA LYS A 224 -5.30 -12.64 14.54
C LYS A 224 -6.61 -13.32 14.16
N CYS A 225 -7.33 -12.83 13.15
CA CYS A 225 -8.52 -13.53 12.66
C CYS A 225 -8.10 -14.69 11.77
N ASP A 226 -8.43 -15.93 12.17
CA ASP A 226 -8.36 -17.07 11.27
C ASP A 226 -9.37 -16.86 10.13
N LEU A 227 -8.83 -16.51 8.96
CA LEU A 227 -9.61 -16.27 7.73
C LEU A 227 -10.44 -17.50 7.34
N THR A 228 -10.06 -18.70 7.79
CA THR A 228 -10.76 -19.96 7.54
C THR A 228 -12.05 -20.06 8.36
N ASP A 229 -12.02 -19.60 9.62
CA ASP A 229 -13.18 -19.58 10.51
C ASP A 229 -14.15 -18.44 10.14
N LEU A 230 -13.61 -17.28 9.75
CA LEU A 230 -14.41 -16.15 9.26
C LEU A 230 -15.15 -16.50 7.96
N ARG A 231 -14.51 -17.24 7.04
CA ARG A 231 -15.13 -17.77 5.81
C ARG A 231 -16.20 -18.83 6.08
N LYS A 232 -16.05 -19.68 7.11
CA LYS A 232 -17.09 -20.65 7.53
C LYS A 232 -18.32 -19.97 8.12
N ASN A 233 -18.12 -18.95 8.95
CA ASN A 233 -19.21 -18.24 9.64
C ASN A 233 -19.95 -17.26 8.73
N PHE A 234 -19.35 -16.82 7.62
CA PHE A 234 -19.96 -15.92 6.63
C PHE A 234 -21.25 -16.50 5.99
N ASN A 235 -21.35 -17.82 5.84
CA ASN A 235 -22.55 -18.47 5.32
C ASN A 235 -23.68 -18.62 6.36
N ALA A 236 -23.41 -18.35 7.64
CA ALA A 236 -24.33 -18.66 8.74
C ALA A 236 -24.94 -17.43 9.41
N PHE A 237 -24.28 -16.27 9.37
CA PHE A 237 -24.74 -15.07 10.09
C PHE A 237 -24.86 -13.87 9.16
N ASN A 238 -26.05 -13.73 8.58
CA ASN A 238 -26.44 -12.51 7.88
C ASN A 238 -27.28 -11.67 8.84
N LYS A 239 -26.77 -10.54 9.33
CA LYS A 239 -27.67 -9.53 9.90
C LYS A 239 -27.22 -8.06 9.93
N TYR A 240 -25.98 -7.66 9.65
CA TYR A 240 -25.67 -6.21 9.70
C TYR A 240 -24.79 -5.58 8.60
N VAL A 241 -24.34 -6.28 7.55
CA VAL A 241 -23.98 -5.67 6.25
C VAL A 241 -24.23 -6.72 5.16
N CYS A 242 -25.00 -6.40 4.11
CA CYS A 242 -25.07 -7.27 2.94
C CYS A 242 -25.40 -6.53 1.63
N LEU A 243 -24.70 -6.98 0.58
CA LEU A 243 -25.01 -7.03 -0.86
C LEU A 243 -24.45 -5.97 -1.84
N ILE A 244 -23.29 -6.35 -2.40
CA ILE A 244 -22.86 -6.49 -3.82
C ILE A 244 -23.66 -5.74 -4.90
N LEU A 245 -22.95 -4.98 -5.74
CA LEU A 245 -23.29 -4.78 -7.15
C LEU A 245 -22.05 -5.03 -8.04
N PHE A 246 -22.17 -5.98 -8.98
CA PHE A 246 -21.26 -6.12 -10.12
C PHE A 246 -21.41 -4.92 -11.06
N PRO A 247 -20.38 -4.55 -11.84
CA PRO A 247 -20.60 -3.68 -12.98
C PRO A 247 -21.48 -4.42 -13.99
N ILE A 248 -22.60 -3.78 -14.33
CA ILE A 248 -23.38 -4.06 -15.52
C ILE A 248 -22.42 -3.87 -16.70
N TYR A 249 -21.92 -4.98 -17.26
CA TYR A 249 -21.42 -4.94 -18.63
C TYR A 249 -22.62 -4.65 -19.51
N SER A 250 -22.69 -3.41 -19.96
CA SER A 250 -23.54 -2.96 -21.06
C SER A 250 -23.32 -3.89 -22.26
N GLN A 251 -24.23 -4.84 -22.47
CA GLN A 251 -24.57 -5.25 -23.82
C GLN A 251 -25.91 -4.61 -24.18
N ALA A 252 -25.79 -3.54 -24.94
CA ALA A 252 -26.84 -3.04 -25.80
C ALA A 252 -27.27 -4.17 -26.74
N HIS A 253 -28.39 -4.81 -26.43
CA HIS A 253 -29.22 -5.47 -27.43
C HIS A 253 -30.66 -4.95 -27.27
N SER A 254 -30.89 -3.89 -28.04
CA SER A 254 -32.15 -3.54 -28.70
C SER A 254 -33.34 -4.49 -28.47
N PHE A 255 -34.36 -4.02 -27.75
CA PHE A 255 -35.76 -4.34 -28.05
C PHE A 255 -36.65 -3.10 -27.79
N PRO A 256 -37.70 -2.89 -28.59
CA PRO A 256 -38.30 -1.57 -28.80
C PRO A 256 -39.29 -1.17 -27.71
N CYS A 257 -39.33 0.14 -27.44
CA CYS A 257 -40.44 0.83 -26.80
C CYS A 257 -41.76 0.50 -27.51
N TYR A 258 -42.73 0.00 -26.75
CA TYR A 258 -44.13 0.35 -26.97
C TYR A 258 -44.69 0.90 -25.67
N THR A 259 -44.84 2.22 -25.64
CA THR A 259 -45.76 2.94 -24.76
C THR A 259 -47.18 2.78 -25.28
N HIS A 260 -48.14 2.56 -24.38
CA HIS A 260 -49.45 3.24 -24.23
C HIS A 260 -50.37 2.32 -23.41
N LEU A 261 -50.65 2.68 -22.15
CA LEU A 261 -51.75 3.53 -21.65
C LEU A 261 -52.83 2.65 -20.98
N SER A 262 -53.19 3.08 -19.78
CA SER A 262 -54.18 2.55 -18.85
C SER A 262 -55.61 2.56 -19.39
N SER A 263 -56.33 1.45 -19.18
CA SER A 263 -57.65 1.33 -18.53
C SER A 263 -58.14 -0.11 -18.64
#